data_AF-A0A3Q7IXX5-F1
#
_entry.id   AF-A0A3Q7IXX5-F1
#
_cell.length_a   1.000
_cell.length_b   1.000
_cell.length_c   1.000
_cell.angle_alpha   90.00
_cell.angle_beta   90.00
_cell.angle_gamma   90.00
#
_symmetry.space_group_name_H-M   'P 1'
#
loop_
_entity.id
_entity.type
_entity.pdbx_description
1 polymer ?
#
loop_
_entity_poly.entity_id
_entity_poly.type
_entity_poly.pdbx_seq_one_letter_code
_entity_poly.pdbx_strand_id
1 'polypeptide(L)' 'MIVFQAEHNILMHPFHILGLAGVKGGSLFSAMHASLVTSSLIRESTENESANEGYRFGQEEET' A
#
# COMPACT_ATOMS: atom_id res chain seq x y z
N MET A 1 -12.77 18.69 -13.25
CA MET A 1 -11.63 19.23 -12.46
C MET A 1 -11.29 20.66 -12.86
N ILE A 2 -11.09 20.99 -14.15
CA ILE A 2 -10.67 22.34 -14.59
C ILE A 2 -11.70 23.43 -14.24
N VAL A 3 -12.99 23.23 -14.56
CA VAL A 3 -14.06 24.19 -14.17
C VAL A 3 -14.14 24.34 -12.65
N PHE A 4 -14.06 23.24 -11.91
CA PHE A 4 -14.08 23.28 -10.43
C PHE A 4 -12.87 24.02 -9.84
N GLN A 5 -11.69 23.91 -10.46
CA GLN A 5 -10.53 24.71 -10.08
C GLN A 5 -10.72 26.19 -10.43
N ALA A 6 -11.28 26.50 -11.61
CA ALA A 6 -11.53 27.86 -12.04
C ALA A 6 -12.56 28.58 -11.17
N GLU A 7 -13.61 27.88 -10.74
CA GLU A 7 -14.72 28.45 -9.95
C GLU A 7 -14.48 28.40 -8.43
N HIS A 8 -13.75 27.40 -7.93
CA HIS A 8 -13.63 27.15 -6.48
C HIS A 8 -12.19 27.12 -5.94
N ASN A 9 -11.18 27.28 -6.80
CA ASN A 9 -9.76 27.23 -6.42
C ASN A 9 -9.41 26.00 -5.54
N ILE A 10 -9.96 24.83 -5.88
CA ILE A 10 -9.91 23.61 -5.06
C ILE A 10 -8.48 23.23 -4.62
N LEU A 11 -7.47 23.46 -5.47
CA LEU A 11 -6.08 23.12 -5.14
C LEU A 11 -5.56 23.85 -3.90
N MET A 12 -6.13 25.02 -3.56
CA MET A 12 -5.78 25.78 -2.37
C MET A 12 -6.72 25.50 -1.17
N HIS A 13 -7.75 24.66 -1.35
CA HIS A 13 -8.71 24.36 -0.30
C HIS A 13 -8.13 23.33 0.70
N PRO A 14 -8.19 23.57 2.03
CA PRO A 14 -7.55 22.71 3.02
C PRO A 14 -8.06 21.27 2.99
N PHE A 15 -9.37 21.05 2.79
CA PHE A 15 -9.91 19.67 2.68
C PHE A 15 -9.41 18.92 1.44
N HIS A 16 -9.11 19.62 0.35
CA HIS A 16 -8.51 18.98 -0.82
C HIS A 16 -7.06 18.57 -0.54
N ILE A 17 -6.31 19.42 0.16
CA ILE A 17 -4.94 19.10 0.59
C ILE A 17 -4.93 17.91 1.56
N LEU A 18 -5.87 17.86 2.52
CA LEU A 18 -6.02 16.72 3.42
C LEU A 18 -6.38 15.44 2.65
N GLY A 19 -7.30 15.51 1.69
CA GLY A 19 -7.64 14.37 0.83
C GLY A 19 -6.44 13.86 0.02
N LEU A 20 -5.67 14.78 -0.57
CA LEU A 20 -4.45 14.46 -1.30
C LEU A 20 -3.40 13.79 -0.40
N ALA A 21 -3.20 14.33 0.81
CA ALA A 21 -2.29 13.75 1.79
C ALA A 21 -2.74 12.35 2.23
N GLY A 22 -4.05 12.14 2.42
CA GLY A 22 -4.61 10.83 2.75
C GLY A 22 -4.39 9.79 1.66
N VAL A 23 -4.69 10.12 0.39
CA VAL A 23 -4.49 9.18 -0.73
C VAL A 23 -3.01 8.87 -0.93
N LYS A 24 -2.15 9.89 -0.95
CA LYS A 24 -0.69 9.69 -1.10
C LYS A 24 -0.11 8.91 0.06
N GLY A 25 -0.43 9.30 1.29
CA GLY A 25 0.01 8.60 2.50
C GLY A 25 -0.47 7.14 2.53
N GLY A 26 -1.73 6.89 2.18
CA GLY A 26 -2.28 5.54 2.08
C GLY A 26 -1.54 4.67 1.06
N SER A 27 -1.29 5.19 -0.15
CA SER A 27 -0.52 4.47 -1.16
C SER A 27 0.93 4.20 -0.74
N LEU A 28 1.56 5.18 -0.08
CA LEU A 28 2.93 5.06 0.44
C LEU A 28 3.00 3.99 1.53
N PHE A 29 2.10 4.03 2.51
CA PHE A 29 2.08 3.05 3.60
C PHE A 29 1.66 1.66 3.13
N SER A 30 0.80 1.56 2.12
CA SER A 30 0.47 0.28 1.49
C SER A 30 1.71 -0.35 0.83
N ALA A 31 2.47 0.43 0.04
CA ALA A 31 3.71 -0.04 -0.58
C ALA A 31 4.78 -0.39 0.46
N MET A 32 4.95 0.46 1.48
CA MET A 32 5.89 0.24 2.58
C MET A 32 5.55 -1.04 3.35
N HIS A 33 4.30 -1.23 3.76
CA HIS A 33 3.87 -2.42 4.49
C HIS A 33 4.12 -3.70 3.69
N ALA A 34 3.70 -3.72 2.43
CA ALA A 34 3.95 -4.84 1.53
C ALA A 34 5.46 -5.13 1.41
N SER A 35 6.28 -4.09 1.21
CA SER A 35 7.74 -4.27 1.09
C SER A 35 8.39 -4.83 2.34
N LEU A 36 7.96 -4.39 3.53
CA LEU A 36 8.52 -4.85 4.79
C LEU A 36 8.16 -6.32 5.03
N VAL A 37 6.88 -6.68 4.90
CA VAL A 37 6.41 -8.06 5.06
C VAL A 37 7.07 -8.98 4.04
N THR A 38 7.10 -8.62 2.75
CA THR A 38 7.74 -9.45 1.72
C THR A 38 9.24 -9.61 1.95
N SER A 39 9.92 -8.59 2.48
CA SER A 39 11.37 -8.65 2.73
C SER A 39 11.76 -9.54 3.92
N SER A 40 10.81 -9.87 4.79
CA SER A 40 11.05 -10.61 6.02
C SER A 40 10.44 -12.02 6.02
N LEU A 41 9.91 -12.49 4.90
CA LEU A 41 9.34 -13.84 4.81
C LEU A 41 10.36 -14.91 5.19
N ILE A 42 9.89 -15.91 5.95
CA ILE A 42 10.70 -17.09 6.29
C ILE A 42 10.81 -17.97 5.04
N ARG A 43 12.02 -18.48 4.77
CA ARG A 43 12.25 -19.30 3.57
C ARG A 43 11.70 -20.72 3.76
N GLU A 44 10.52 -20.96 3.20
CA GLU A 44 9.79 -22.24 3.25
C GLU A 44 9.66 -22.94 1.87
N SER A 45 10.14 -22.34 0.78
CA SER A 45 10.08 -22.89 -0.59
C SER A 45 11.46 -23.04 -1.24
N THR A 46 11.51 -23.76 -2.38
CA THR A 46 12.72 -23.86 -3.20
C THR A 46 12.83 -22.71 -4.20
N GLU A 47 14.04 -22.46 -4.74
CA GLU A 47 14.28 -21.34 -5.67
C GLU A 47 13.48 -21.41 -6.98
N ASN A 48 12.99 -22.61 -7.35
CA ASN A 48 12.27 -22.84 -8.60
C ASN A 48 10.74 -22.78 -8.41
N GLU A 49 10.27 -22.46 -7.21
CA GLU A 49 8.86 -22.38 -6.84
C GLU A 49 8.50 -20.96 -6.39
N SER A 50 7.20 -20.66 -6.30
CA SER A 50 6.77 -19.37 -5.75
C SER A 50 6.95 -19.36 -4.23
N ALA A 51 7.46 -18.25 -3.68
CA ALA A 51 7.51 -18.02 -2.24
C ALA A 51 6.13 -18.11 -1.56
N ASN A 52 5.05 -17.86 -2.31
CA ASN A 52 3.68 -17.92 -1.78
C ASN A 52 3.26 -19.34 -1.38
N GLU A 53 3.83 -20.37 -2.00
CA GLU A 53 3.55 -21.78 -1.66
C GLU A 53 4.11 -22.15 -0.27
N GLY A 54 4.99 -21.30 0.30
CA GLY A 54 5.46 -21.44 1.67
C GLY A 54 4.40 -21.14 2.74
N TYR A 55 3.35 -20.37 2.39
CA TYR A 55 2.24 -20.08 3.30
C TYR A 55 1.12 -21.11 3.16
N ARG A 56 0.61 -21.60 4.29
CA ARG A 56 -0.54 -22.49 4.37
C ARG A 56 -1.73 -21.77 4.99
N PHE A 57 -2.87 -21.81 4.30
CA PHE A 57 -4.10 -21.21 4.80
C PHE A 57 -4.50 -21.80 6.16
N GLY A 58 -4.53 -20.95 7.19
CA GLY A 58 -4.89 -21.34 8.56
C GLY A 58 -3.73 -21.89 9.41
N GLN A 59 -2.47 -21.70 9.02
CA GLN A 59 -1.32 -22.02 9.88
C GLN A 59 -1.33 -21.20 11.18
N GLU A 60 -0.79 -21.78 12.25
CA GLU A 60 -0.72 -21.14 13.58
C GLU A 60 0.46 -20.18 13.72
N GLU A 61 1.53 -20.42 12.96
CA GLU A 61 2.77 -19.65 13.01
C GLU A 61 2.75 -18.49 12.02
N GLU A 62 3.42 -17.38 12.35
CA GLU A 62 3.62 -16.26 11.43
C GLU A 62 4.47 -16.69 10.22
N THR A 63 4.26 -16.03 9.08
CA THR A 63 4.94 -16.33 7.81
C THR A 63 6.18 -15.49 7.54
#